data_AF-A0A085MZY0-F1
#
_entry.id   AF-A0A085MZY0-F1
#
_cell.length_a   1.000
_cell.length_b   1.000
_cell.length_c   1.000
_cell.angle_alpha   90.00
_cell.angle_beta   90.00
_cell.angle_gamma   90.00
#
_symmetry.space_group_name_H-M   'P 1'
#
loop_
_entity.id
_entity.type
_entity.pdbx_description
1 polymer ?
#
loop_
_entity_poly.entity_id
_entity_poly.type
_entity_poly.pdbx_seq_one_letter_code
_entity_poly.pdbx_strand_id
1 'polypeptide(L)'
;MTTPRDIVDSCVRRRLELLRSGTPHGQPAQDIRITIPYYTGIGEAVKRLSSTIGFQACFSSSTSLAAMLRSDKVKIPTVEQPGAVYNVNCACEAS
;
A
#
# COMPACT_ATOMS: atom_id res chain seq x y z
N MET A 1 -20.91 13.07 19.94
CA MET A 1 -20.20 11.78 19.95
C MET A 1 -20.58 11.04 18.69
N THR A 2 -19.66 10.88 17.75
CA THR A 2 -19.93 10.23 16.46
C THR A 2 -20.01 8.72 16.70
N THR A 3 -21.16 8.11 16.44
CA THR A 3 -21.30 6.66 16.60
C THR A 3 -20.68 5.94 15.40
N PRO A 4 -20.26 4.68 15.52
CA PRO A 4 -19.73 3.92 14.39
C PRO A 4 -20.68 3.87 13.18
N ARG A 5 -21.99 3.96 13.42
CA ARG A 5 -23.00 4.01 12.36
C ARG A 5 -22.95 5.30 11.55
N ASP A 6 -22.70 6.44 12.19
CA ASP A 6 -22.58 7.74 11.50
C ASP A 6 -21.38 7.76 10.55
N ILE A 7 -20.29 7.09 10.93
CA ILE A 7 -19.09 6.98 10.08
C ILE A 7 -19.40 6.13 8.85
N VAL A 8 -20.06 4.99 9.04
CA VAL A 8 -20.42 4.10 7.92
C VAL A 8 -21.38 4.81 6.96
N ASP A 9 -22.42 5.46 7.48
CA ASP A 9 -23.41 6.19 6.68
C ASP A 9 -22.77 7.34 5.90
N SER A 10 -21.89 8.11 6.55
CA SER A 10 -21.11 9.17 5.91
C SER A 10 -20.20 8.65 4.79
N CYS A 11 -19.50 7.53 5.01
CA CYS A 11 -18.66 6.90 4.00
C CYS A 11 -19.46 6.39 2.79
N VAL A 12 -20.61 5.75 3.03
CA VAL A 12 -21.49 5.25 1.97
C VAL A 12 -22.06 6.42 1.16
N ARG A 13 -22.54 7.47 1.84
CA ARG A 13 -23.07 8.68 1.20
C ARG A 13 -22.01 9.35 0.32
N ARG A 14 -20.81 9.58 0.87
CA ARG A 14 -19.69 10.19 0.14
C ARG A 14 -19.31 9.39 -1.10
N ARG A 15 -19.30 8.05 -1.01
CA ARG A 15 -18.97 7.18 -2.14
C ARG A 15 -20.06 7.21 -3.22
N LEU A 16 -21.33 7.26 -2.82
CA LEU A 16 -22.45 7.37 -3.75
C LEU A 16 -22.45 8.71 -4.50
N GLU A 17 -22.10 9.80 -3.81
CA GLU A 17 -21.95 11.13 -4.43
C GLU A 17 -20.82 11.16 -5.46
N LEU A 18 -19.67 10.54 -5.16
CA LEU A 18 -18.54 10.43 -6.10
C LEU A 18 -18.88 9.61 -7.36
N LEU A 19 -19.70 8.57 -7.22
CA LEU A 19 -20.17 7.78 -8.37
C LEU A 19 -21.19 8.56 -9.22
N ARG A 20 -22.04 9.38 -8.57
CA ARG A 20 -23.08 10.18 -9.24
C ARG A 20 -22.53 11.43 -9.92
N SER A 21 -21.49 12.05 -9.37
CA SER A 21 -20.90 13.25 -9.94
C SER A 21 -20.18 13.00 -11.28
N GLY A 22 -19.99 11.74 -11.69
CA GLY A 22 -19.34 11.39 -12.94
C GLY A 22 -17.90 11.91 -13.05
N THR A 23 -17.36 12.48 -11.97
CA THR A 23 -16.02 13.02 -11.90
C THR A 23 -15.06 11.84 -11.93
N PRO A 24 -14.19 11.73 -12.96
CA PRO A 24 -13.08 10.79 -12.93
C PRO A 24 -12.33 11.03 -11.64
N HIS A 25 -12.32 10.02 -10.77
CA HIS A 25 -11.63 10.10 -9.51
C HIS A 25 -10.15 10.31 -9.77
N GLY A 26 -9.66 11.46 -9.33
CA GLY A 26 -8.25 11.83 -9.32
C GLY A 26 -7.77 12.29 -10.69
N GLN A 27 -7.09 13.43 -10.71
CA GLN A 27 -5.99 13.61 -11.65
C GLN A 27 -5.26 12.26 -11.76
N PRO A 28 -4.93 11.76 -12.98
CA PRO A 28 -4.06 10.60 -13.05
C PRO A 28 -2.85 10.89 -12.17
N ALA A 29 -2.26 9.87 -11.59
CA ALA A 29 -1.06 10.02 -10.77
C ALA A 29 0.14 10.40 -11.66
N GLN A 30 -0.01 11.47 -12.46
CA GLN A 30 0.99 12.07 -13.34
C GLN A 30 2.21 12.53 -12.53
N ASP A 31 2.05 12.67 -11.22
CA ASP A 31 3.11 13.03 -10.28
C ASP A 31 3.70 11.83 -9.50
N ILE A 32 3.06 10.65 -9.53
CA ILE A 32 3.62 9.47 -8.84
C ILE A 32 4.59 8.77 -9.79
N ARG A 33 5.88 9.07 -9.60
CA ARG A 33 6.97 8.40 -10.29
C ARG A 33 7.72 7.48 -9.34
N ILE A 34 7.76 6.19 -9.67
CA ILE A 34 8.58 5.22 -8.95
C ILE A 34 9.80 4.83 -9.77
N THR A 35 10.94 4.68 -9.09
CA THR A 35 12.16 4.16 -9.69
C THR A 35 12.34 2.72 -9.22
N ILE A 36 12.41 1.79 -10.17
CA ILE A 36 12.55 0.36 -9.90
C ILE A 36 13.85 -0.18 -10.51
N PRO A 37 14.45 -1.22 -9.90
CA PRO A 37 15.54 -1.96 -10.55
C PRO A 37 15.06 -2.62 -11.83
N TYR A 38 15.93 -2.70 -12.82
CA TYR A 38 15.66 -3.53 -13.99
C TYR A 38 15.89 -5.01 -13.67
N TYR A 39 14.84 -5.82 -13.80
CA TYR A 39 14.91 -7.27 -13.76
C TYR A 39 14.08 -7.82 -14.91
N THR A 40 14.69 -8.64 -15.75
CA THR A 40 14.07 -9.17 -16.96
C THR A 40 12.75 -9.87 -16.65
N GLY A 41 11.70 -9.50 -17.36
CA GLY A 41 10.35 -10.02 -17.22
C GLY A 41 9.52 -9.29 -16.15
N ILE A 42 10.07 -9.06 -14.96
CA ILE A 42 9.34 -8.42 -13.85
C ILE A 42 9.27 -6.90 -14.05
N GLY A 43 10.39 -6.26 -14.38
CA GLY A 43 10.44 -4.80 -14.53
C GLY A 43 9.52 -4.30 -15.65
N GLU A 44 9.48 -5.04 -16.75
CA GLU A 44 8.63 -4.76 -17.91
C GLU A 44 7.15 -4.96 -17.57
N ALA A 45 6.83 -6.02 -16.81
CA ALA A 45 5.47 -6.24 -16.33
C ALA A 45 5.00 -5.10 -15.41
N VAL A 46 5.85 -4.67 -14.47
CA VAL A 46 5.55 -3.54 -13.57
C VAL A 46 5.40 -2.23 -14.36
N LYS A 47 6.25 -1.97 -15.35
CA LYS A 47 6.15 -0.79 -16.21
C LYS A 47 4.89 -0.79 -17.08
N ARG A 48 4.44 -1.96 -17.55
CA ARG A 48 3.16 -2.08 -18.27
C ARG A 48 1.97 -1.84 -17.34
N LEU A 49 2.04 -2.38 -16.12
CA LEU A 49 1.02 -2.18 -15.10
C LEU A 49 0.94 -0.71 -14.67
N SER A 50 2.08 -0.01 -14.58
CA SER A 50 2.11 1.40 -14.21
C SER A 50 1.31 2.28 -15.17
N SER A 51 1.45 2.04 -16.48
CA SER A 51 0.65 2.74 -17.51
C SER A 51 -0.85 2.45 -17.40
N THR A 52 -1.22 1.27 -16.89
CA THR A 52 -2.63 0.88 -16.71
C THR A 52 -3.24 1.51 -15.47
N ILE A 53 -2.47 1.57 -14.37
CA ILE A 53 -2.91 2.13 -13.08
C ILE A 53 -2.81 3.66 -13.05
N GLY A 54 -1.99 4.26 -13.94
CA GLY A 54 -1.87 5.70 -14.10
C GLY A 54 -0.73 6.33 -13.32
N PHE A 55 0.34 5.57 -13.02
CA PHE A 55 1.59 6.09 -12.44
C PHE A 55 2.79 5.81 -13.37
N GLN A 56 3.91 6.50 -13.18
CA GLN A 56 5.10 6.33 -14.02
C GLN A 56 6.14 5.45 -13.31
N ALA A 57 6.47 4.29 -13.88
CA ALA A 57 7.62 3.50 -13.46
C ALA A 57 8.82 3.72 -14.39
N CYS A 58 9.97 4.08 -13.80
CA CYS A 58 11.25 4.22 -14.50
C CYS A 58 12.27 3.21 -13.98
N PHE A 59 13.17 2.78 -14.86
CA PHE A 59 14.27 1.89 -14.47
C PHE A 59 15.47 2.69 -13.97
N SER A 60 16.05 2.29 -12.84
CA SER A 60 17.33 2.81 -12.38
C SER A 60 18.47 2.17 -13.18
N SER A 61 19.41 2.98 -13.66
CA SER A 61 20.65 2.51 -14.30
C SER A 61 21.76 2.15 -13.32
N SER A 62 21.66 2.60 -12.05
CA SER A 62 22.84 2.73 -11.18
C SER A 62 22.77 1.94 -9.87
N THR A 63 21.78 1.08 -9.66
CA THR A 63 21.68 0.35 -8.39
C THR A 63 21.39 -1.11 -8.65
N SER A 64 22.33 -1.97 -8.25
CA SER A 64 22.04 -3.40 -8.07
C SER A 64 20.76 -3.52 -7.25
N LEU A 65 19.81 -4.37 -7.66
CA LEU A 65 18.61 -4.71 -6.89
C LEU A 65 18.97 -4.96 -5.41
N ALA A 66 20.10 -5.63 -5.17
CA ALA A 66 20.61 -5.91 -3.84
C ALA A 66 20.98 -4.64 -3.05
N ALA A 67 21.47 -3.57 -3.69
CA ALA A 67 21.77 -2.31 -3.02
C ALA A 67 20.48 -1.58 -2.61
N MET A 68 19.46 -1.54 -3.47
CA MET A 68 18.17 -0.94 -3.10
C MET A 68 17.46 -1.71 -1.99
N LEU A 69 17.42 -3.04 -2.06
CA LEU A 69 16.81 -3.87 -1.02
C LEU A 69 17.58 -3.81 0.31
N ARG A 70 18.90 -3.58 0.28
CA ARG A 70 19.70 -3.41 1.50
C ARG A 70 19.49 -2.05 2.15
N SER A 71 19.18 -1.01 1.39
CA SER A 71 18.82 0.30 1.93
C SER A 71 17.43 0.31 2.58
N ASP A 72 16.55 -0.63 2.21
CA ASP A 72 15.24 -0.84 2.83
C ASP A 72 15.32 -1.50 4.22
N LYS A 73 16.52 -1.88 4.69
CA LYS A 73 16.76 -2.08 6.13
C LYS A 73 16.68 -0.75 6.86
N VAL A 74 15.46 -0.22 7.00
CA VAL A 74 15.11 0.57 8.17
C VAL A 74 15.56 -0.27 9.36
N LYS A 75 16.48 0.28 10.16
CA LYS A 75 16.81 -0.32 11.45
C LYS A 75 15.50 -0.37 12.23
N ILE A 76 14.83 -1.53 12.23
CA ILE A 76 13.73 -1.80 13.14
C ILE A 76 14.32 -1.49 14.53
N PRO A 77 13.80 -0.48 15.25
CA PRO A 77 14.28 -0.21 16.58
C PRO A 77 14.15 -1.51 17.37
N THR A 78 15.19 -1.87 18.11
CA THR A 78 15.39 -3.17 18.79
C THR A 78 14.19 -3.63 19.64
N VAL A 79 13.23 -2.74 19.92
CA VAL A 79 11.99 -2.95 20.66
C VAL A 79 10.89 -3.69 19.87
N GLU A 80 11.00 -3.84 18.55
CA GLU A 80 10.04 -4.59 17.71
C GLU A 80 10.66 -5.84 17.08
N GLN A 81 11.59 -6.52 17.77
CA GLN A 81 11.96 -7.88 17.38
C GLN A 81 10.76 -8.81 17.64
N PRO A 82 10.25 -9.54 16.63
CA PRO A 82 9.08 -10.39 16.78
C PRO A 82 9.47 -11.66 17.56
N GLY A 83 9.54 -11.52 18.88
CA GLY A 83 9.58 -12.59 19.87
C GLY A 83 8.38 -12.55 20.83
N ALA A 84 7.36 -11.74 20.53
CA ALA A 84 6.14 -11.68 21.33
C ALA A 84 5.21 -12.83 20.94
N VAL A 85 5.34 -13.95 21.63
CA VAL A 85 4.28 -14.97 21.69
C VAL A 85 3.16 -14.38 22.53
N TYR A 86 2.14 -13.80 21.88
CA TYR A 86 0.93 -13.43 22.60
C TYR A 86 0.16 -14.71 22.93
N ASN A 87 0.22 -15.12 24.19
CA ASN A 87 -0.60 -16.21 24.71
C ASN A 87 -2.06 -15.73 24.78
N VAL A 88 -2.92 -16.27 23.93
CA VAL A 88 -4.37 -16.02 23.99
C VAL A 88 -4.95 -17.04 24.97
N ASN A 89 -5.10 -16.65 26.23
CA ASN A 89 -5.85 -17.47 27.18
C ASN A 89 -7.34 -17.46 26.78
N CYS A 90 -7.87 -18.62 26.40
CA CYS A 90 -9.32 -18.87 26.26
C CYS A 90 -9.94 -18.65 27.64
N ALA A 91 -10.86 -17.70 27.79
CA ALA A 91 -11.73 -17.60 28.97
C ALA A 91 -12.89 -18.62 28.85
N CYS A 92 -12.52 -19.86 28.57
CA CYS A 92 -13.45 -20.95 28.37
C CYS A 92 -13.57 -21.64 29.71
N GLU A 93 -14.49 -21.14 30.54
CA GLU A 93 -15.01 -21.89 31.69
C GLU A 93 -15.67 -23.14 31.11
N ALA A 94 -14.93 -24.24 31.12
CA ALA A 94 -15.48 -25.56 30.86
C ALA A 94 -16.45 -25.88 32.01
N SER A 95 -17.74 -26.01 31.65
CA SER A 95 -18.77 -26.54 32.53
C SER A 95 -18.58 -28.04 32.80
#